data_AF-A0A3B3DCD9-F1
#
_entry.id   AF-A0A3B3DCD9-F1
#
_cell.length_a   1.000
_cell.length_b   1.000
_cell.length_c   1.000
_cell.angle_alpha   90.00
_cell.angle_beta   90.00
_cell.angle_gamma   90.00
#
_symmetry.space_group_name_H-M   'P 1'
#
loop_
_entity.id
_entity.type
_entity.pdbx_description
1 polymer ?
#
loop_
_entity_poly.entity_id
_entity_poly.type
_entity_poly.pdbx_seq_one_letter_code
_entity_poly.pdbx_strand_id
1 'polypeptide(L)'
;MNILPKKSWHVRNKDNIARVRRDEAQAAEEEREAKRRAERAEQEARTEYLRRKARAGLPSEERTEEDGSQSGGHVEHLNLFPLEESSEKKGNEEYLKEKKEEKEKQERAIGLLVSLGPQPGTEVTPWYMLSSAEKEEQESDNKKGVIEEVKEKKDRRLKESLDPLREMKKALGGNERKPHKSKKKEKRNKEEKRSSGESSMERLRAERLQREAEERRRAQALLEQRSGKRKDAAREMDDRERPYNSAYFPEIARKRQRRDRESWRDEILKS
;
A
#
# COMPACT_ATOMS: atom_id res chain seq x y z
N MET A 1 -6.12 17.62 28.78
CA MET A 1 -6.63 16.55 27.89
C MET A 1 -5.70 16.42 26.69
N ASN A 2 -5.34 15.20 26.27
CA ASN A 2 -4.47 15.01 25.11
C ASN A 2 -5.32 14.91 23.82
N ILE A 3 -5.21 15.91 22.95
CA ILE A 3 -6.02 16.02 21.73
C ILE A 3 -5.29 15.54 20.47
N LEU A 4 -3.99 15.26 20.58
CA LEU A 4 -3.14 14.85 19.46
C LEU A 4 -3.65 13.59 18.72
N PRO A 5 -4.08 12.51 19.40
CA PRO A 5 -4.56 11.30 18.74
C PRO A 5 -5.83 11.50 17.88
N LYS A 6 -6.58 12.59 18.13
CA LYS A 6 -7.80 12.91 17.38
C LYS A 6 -7.53 13.70 16.10
N LYS A 7 -6.29 14.14 15.89
CA LYS A 7 -5.91 14.93 14.72
C LYS A 7 -5.43 14.00 13.61
N SER A 8 -5.94 14.21 12.41
CA SER A 8 -5.62 13.41 11.22
C SER A 8 -4.15 13.46 10.80
N TRP A 9 -3.40 14.50 11.17
CA TRP A 9 -1.97 14.63 10.87
C TRP A 9 -1.06 13.96 11.91
N HIS A 10 -1.60 13.39 12.99
CA HIS A 10 -0.77 12.83 14.04
C HIS A 10 0.03 11.63 13.51
N VAL A 11 1.35 11.76 13.47
CA VAL A 11 2.28 10.76 12.89
C VAL A 11 2.11 9.38 13.50
N ARG A 12 1.79 9.31 14.81
CA ARG A 12 1.62 8.03 15.52
C ARG A 12 0.22 7.41 15.37
N ASN A 13 -0.69 8.04 14.64
CA ASN A 13 -1.97 7.40 14.32
C ASN A 13 -1.73 6.18 13.45
N LYS A 14 -2.43 5.09 13.77
CA LYS A 14 -2.31 3.80 13.08
C LYS A 14 -2.48 3.96 11.56
N ASP A 15 -3.43 4.79 11.14
CA ASP A 15 -3.71 5.03 9.72
C ASP A 15 -2.56 5.74 9.00
N ASN A 16 -1.90 6.69 9.67
CA ASN A 16 -0.75 7.39 9.09
C ASN A 16 0.48 6.50 9.04
N ILE A 17 0.72 5.70 10.09
CA ILE A 17 1.78 4.71 10.09
C ILE A 17 1.55 3.67 8.97
N ALA A 18 0.30 3.23 8.76
CA ALA A 18 -0.04 2.29 7.69
C ALA A 18 0.17 2.87 6.28
N ARG A 19 -0.10 4.17 6.08
CA ARG A 19 0.22 4.87 4.82
C ARG A 19 1.72 4.93 4.59
N VAL A 20 2.49 5.37 5.58
CA VAL A 20 3.95 5.43 5.50
C VAL A 20 4.53 4.06 5.17
N ARG A 21 4.06 2.99 5.82
CA ARG A 21 4.50 1.63 5.51
C ARG A 21 4.16 1.18 4.10
N ARG A 22 3.00 1.58 3.56
CA ARG A 22 2.64 1.27 2.18
C ARG A 22 3.58 1.99 1.21
N ASP A 23 3.83 3.26 1.45
CA ASP A 23 4.68 4.09 0.59
C ASP A 23 6.14 3.60 0.65
N GLU A 24 6.64 3.24 1.84
CA GLU A 24 7.95 2.59 2.05
C GLU A 24 8.03 1.23 1.33
N ALA A 25 6.98 0.42 1.42
CA ALA A 25 6.93 -0.87 0.73
C ALA A 25 6.93 -0.71 -0.79
N GLN A 26 6.17 0.25 -1.32
CA GLN A 26 6.14 0.56 -2.76
C GLN A 26 7.50 1.05 -3.24
N ALA A 27 8.14 1.98 -2.51
CA ALA A 27 9.49 2.44 -2.83
C ALA A 27 10.50 1.28 -2.81
N ALA A 28 10.42 0.39 -1.82
CA ALA A 28 11.28 -0.78 -1.74
C ALA A 28 11.05 -1.80 -2.89
N GLU A 29 9.80 -1.97 -3.35
CA GLU A 29 9.48 -2.80 -4.50
C GLU A 29 10.02 -2.21 -5.80
N GLU A 30 9.80 -0.91 -6.04
CA GLU A 30 10.31 -0.20 -7.22
C GLU A 30 11.84 -0.25 -7.31
N GLU A 31 12.56 -0.06 -6.19
CA GLU A 31 14.01 -0.20 -6.16
C GLU A 31 14.48 -1.62 -6.48
N ARG A 32 13.76 -2.65 -6.01
CA ARG A 32 14.08 -4.06 -6.33
C ARG A 32 13.85 -4.34 -7.81
N GLU A 33 12.79 -3.82 -8.39
CA GLU A 33 12.52 -3.98 -9.83
C GLU A 33 13.55 -3.26 -10.69
N ALA A 34 13.95 -2.05 -10.29
CA ALA A 34 15.01 -1.29 -10.96
C ALA A 34 16.35 -2.02 -10.91
N LYS A 35 16.73 -2.58 -9.73
CA LYS A 35 17.93 -3.41 -9.59
C LYS A 35 17.88 -4.65 -10.48
N ARG A 36 16.76 -5.39 -10.47
CA ARG A 36 16.54 -6.56 -11.35
C ARG A 36 16.71 -6.19 -12.83
N ARG A 37 16.21 -5.02 -13.24
CA ARG A 37 16.35 -4.55 -14.62
C ARG A 37 17.80 -4.19 -14.95
N ALA A 38 18.50 -3.52 -14.03
CA ALA A 38 19.91 -3.18 -14.17
C ALA A 38 20.79 -4.44 -14.26
N GLU A 39 20.57 -5.42 -13.39
CA GLU A 39 21.29 -6.71 -13.42
C GLU A 39 21.07 -7.46 -14.74
N ARG A 40 19.83 -7.48 -15.27
CA ARG A 40 19.56 -8.07 -16.58
C ARG A 40 20.31 -7.33 -17.69
N ALA A 41 20.24 -6.00 -17.71
CA ALA A 41 20.93 -5.19 -18.70
C ALA A 41 22.46 -5.38 -18.62
N GLU A 42 23.02 -5.52 -17.43
CA GLU A 42 24.43 -5.80 -17.22
C GLU A 42 24.82 -7.19 -17.72
N GLN A 43 24.00 -8.21 -17.44
CA GLN A 43 24.19 -9.56 -17.98
C GLN A 43 24.17 -9.54 -19.52
N GLU A 44 23.17 -8.91 -20.12
CA GLU A 44 23.04 -8.77 -21.57
C GLU A 44 24.26 -8.03 -22.16
N ALA A 45 24.63 -6.87 -21.60
CA ALA A 45 25.79 -6.10 -22.04
C ALA A 45 27.10 -6.89 -21.93
N ARG A 46 27.29 -7.64 -20.85
CA ARG A 46 28.46 -8.51 -20.68
C ARG A 46 28.50 -9.62 -21.74
N THR A 47 27.36 -10.25 -22.01
CA THR A 47 27.29 -11.30 -23.04
C THR A 47 27.52 -10.73 -24.43
N GLU A 48 26.97 -9.57 -24.74
CA GLU A 48 27.16 -8.88 -26.02
C GLU A 48 28.62 -8.47 -26.21
N TYR A 49 29.26 -7.93 -25.16
CA TYR A 49 30.68 -7.60 -25.17
C TYR A 49 31.54 -8.83 -25.51
N LEU A 50 31.29 -9.97 -24.87
CA LEU A 50 31.99 -11.22 -25.16
C LEU A 50 31.71 -11.71 -26.59
N ARG A 51 30.46 -11.65 -27.06
CA ARG A 51 30.10 -12.00 -28.44
C ARG A 51 30.81 -11.11 -29.46
N ARG A 52 30.85 -9.79 -29.23
CA ARG A 52 31.54 -8.82 -30.09
C ARG A 52 33.04 -9.09 -30.10
N LYS A 53 33.64 -9.36 -28.93
CA LYS A 53 35.06 -9.70 -28.81
C LYS A 53 35.41 -10.98 -29.56
N ALA A 54 34.57 -12.01 -29.47
CA ALA A 54 34.76 -13.26 -30.23
C ALA A 54 34.64 -13.03 -31.74
N ARG A 55 33.65 -12.24 -32.19
CA ARG A 55 33.48 -11.89 -33.62
C ARG A 55 34.64 -11.06 -34.16
N ALA A 56 35.22 -10.17 -33.36
CA ALA A 56 36.37 -9.35 -33.78
C ALA A 56 37.65 -10.17 -34.00
N GLY A 57 37.75 -11.38 -33.42
CA GLY A 57 38.86 -12.30 -33.64
C GLY A 57 38.69 -13.23 -34.85
N LEU A 58 37.52 -13.23 -35.49
CA LEU A 58 37.28 -13.94 -36.75
C LEU A 58 37.49 -12.94 -37.90
N PRO A 59 38.30 -13.27 -38.93
CA PRO A 59 38.38 -12.42 -40.11
C PRO A 59 36.99 -12.35 -40.73
N SER A 60 36.42 -11.14 -40.79
CA SER A 60 35.12 -10.93 -41.41
C SER A 60 35.28 -11.07 -42.93
N GLU A 61 34.77 -12.15 -43.52
CA GLU A 61 34.27 -12.02 -44.88
C GLU A 61 33.03 -11.12 -44.84
N GLU A 62 33.25 -9.91 -45.36
CA GLU A 62 32.31 -8.97 -45.96
C GLU A 62 30.99 -8.70 -45.23
N ARG A 63 30.94 -7.53 -44.59
CA ARG A 63 29.71 -6.83 -44.27
C ARG A 63 29.43 -5.84 -45.41
N THR A 64 28.67 -6.29 -46.40
CA THR A 64 28.06 -5.43 -47.42
C THR A 64 26.56 -5.41 -47.12
N GLU A 65 26.03 -4.22 -46.89
CA GLU A 65 24.58 -4.00 -46.90
C GLU A 65 24.13 -3.99 -48.36
N GLU A 66 23.15 -4.81 -48.73
CA GLU A 66 22.02 -4.49 -49.62
C GLU A 66 21.26 -5.76 -50.04
N ASP A 67 19.94 -5.61 -50.08
CA ASP A 67 18.89 -6.26 -50.87
C ASP A 67 19.09 -7.66 -51.52
N GLY A 68 18.00 -8.44 -51.48
CA GLY A 68 17.69 -9.38 -52.56
C GLY A 68 18.14 -10.85 -52.41
N SER A 69 17.12 -11.71 -52.25
CA SER A 69 16.95 -12.98 -52.96
C SER A 69 18.00 -14.11 -52.89
N GLN A 70 17.51 -15.23 -52.34
CA GLN A 70 17.69 -16.61 -52.79
C GLN A 70 18.98 -17.41 -52.50
N SER A 71 18.71 -18.51 -51.79
CA SER A 71 19.18 -19.87 -52.05
C SER A 71 20.65 -20.21 -51.77
N GLY A 72 20.85 -21.24 -50.93
CA GLY A 72 22.14 -21.91 -50.85
C GLY A 72 22.34 -22.68 -49.55
N GLY A 73 21.82 -23.91 -49.51
CA GLY A 73 22.27 -24.97 -48.60
C GLY A 73 22.04 -24.75 -47.11
N HIS A 74 20.91 -25.23 -46.60
CA HIS A 74 20.71 -25.43 -45.17
C HIS A 74 21.63 -26.55 -44.70
N VAL A 75 22.89 -26.22 -44.37
CA VAL A 75 23.74 -27.11 -43.57
C VAL A 75 23.09 -27.12 -42.19
N GLU A 76 22.26 -28.13 -41.93
CA GLU A 76 21.72 -28.39 -40.60
C GLU A 76 22.91 -28.47 -39.64
N HIS A 77 23.00 -27.49 -38.75
CA HIS A 77 23.99 -27.52 -37.68
C HIS A 77 23.68 -28.78 -36.87
N LEU A 78 24.50 -29.82 -37.01
CA LEU A 78 24.36 -31.05 -36.23
C LEU A 78 24.48 -30.64 -34.76
N ASN A 79 23.36 -30.68 -34.05
CA ASN A 79 23.31 -30.47 -32.62
C ASN A 79 23.98 -31.67 -31.97
N LEU A 80 25.32 -31.63 -31.84
CA LEU A 80 26.11 -32.66 -31.17
C LEU A 80 25.66 -32.88 -29.72
N PHE A 81 24.93 -31.91 -29.15
CA PHE A 81 24.24 -32.01 -27.87
C PHE A 81 22.79 -31.57 -28.08
N PRO A 82 21.80 -32.48 -28.00
CA PRO A 82 20.41 -32.08 -27.88
C PRO A 82 20.30 -31.13 -26.69
N LEU A 83 19.75 -29.94 -26.90
CA LEU A 83 19.64 -28.89 -25.90
C LEU A 83 18.57 -29.21 -24.84
N GLU A 84 18.41 -30.48 -24.49
CA GLU A 84 17.33 -30.98 -23.64
C GLU A 84 17.74 -31.15 -22.17
N GLU A 85 19.01 -30.88 -21.81
CA GLU A 85 19.50 -31.11 -20.44
C GLU A 85 20.24 -29.94 -19.76
N SER A 86 20.42 -28.77 -20.39
CA SER A 86 21.30 -27.71 -19.82
C SER A 86 20.63 -26.43 -19.30
N SER A 87 19.30 -26.33 -19.26
CA SER A 87 18.68 -25.15 -18.62
C SER A 87 17.38 -25.39 -17.87
N GLU A 88 17.17 -26.58 -17.35
CA GLU A 88 16.59 -26.61 -16.02
C GLU A 88 17.69 -26.11 -15.09
N LYS A 89 17.67 -24.81 -14.80
CA LYS A 89 18.25 -24.31 -13.55
C LYS A 89 17.43 -24.96 -12.43
N LYS A 90 17.66 -26.25 -12.17
CA LYS A 90 17.42 -26.88 -10.88
C LYS A 90 18.40 -26.21 -9.92
N GLY A 91 18.13 -24.94 -9.62
CA GLY A 91 18.70 -24.28 -8.47
C GLY A 91 18.41 -25.18 -7.29
N ASN A 92 19.44 -25.43 -6.48
CA ASN A 92 19.50 -26.46 -5.46
C ASN A 92 18.10 -26.81 -4.93
N GLU A 93 17.58 -28.01 -5.21
CA GLU A 93 16.20 -28.36 -4.89
C GLU A 93 15.93 -28.21 -3.38
N GLU A 94 16.98 -28.40 -2.59
CA GLU A 94 17.05 -28.13 -1.16
C GLU A 94 16.79 -26.66 -0.83
N TYR A 95 17.34 -25.70 -1.59
CA TYR A 95 17.13 -24.27 -1.39
C TYR A 95 15.67 -23.85 -1.67
N LEU A 96 15.03 -24.47 -2.67
CA LEU A 96 13.61 -24.22 -2.95
C LEU A 96 12.70 -24.83 -1.88
N LYS A 97 13.07 -25.98 -1.30
CA LYS A 97 12.38 -26.59 -0.17
C LYS A 97 12.56 -25.78 1.10
N GLU A 98 13.78 -25.34 1.41
CA GLU A 98 14.10 -24.50 2.57
C GLU A 98 13.34 -23.17 2.52
N LYS A 99 13.27 -22.52 1.35
CA LYS A 99 12.45 -21.30 1.18
C LYS A 99 10.95 -21.53 1.37
N LYS A 100 10.44 -22.71 0.99
CA LYS A 100 9.04 -23.06 1.21
C LYS A 100 8.79 -23.29 2.71
N GLU A 101 9.66 -24.03 3.38
CA GLU A 101 9.58 -24.25 4.82
C GLU A 101 9.71 -22.96 5.63
N GLU A 102 10.56 -22.03 5.21
CA GLU A 102 10.71 -20.73 5.88
C GLU A 102 9.43 -19.90 5.75
N LYS A 103 8.79 -19.90 4.58
CA LYS A 103 7.47 -19.28 4.38
C LYS A 103 6.39 -19.96 5.21
N GLU A 104 6.36 -21.29 5.24
CA GLU A 104 5.41 -22.03 6.07
C GLU A 104 5.63 -21.77 7.55
N LYS A 105 6.87 -21.64 8.02
CA LYS A 105 7.18 -21.25 9.41
C LYS A 105 6.71 -19.84 9.71
N GLN A 106 6.89 -18.89 8.80
CA GLN A 106 6.37 -17.53 8.93
C GLN A 106 4.84 -17.52 8.96
N GLU A 107 4.19 -18.27 8.06
CA GLU A 107 2.73 -18.40 8.03
C GLU A 107 2.19 -19.12 9.27
N ARG A 108 2.87 -20.14 9.78
CA ARG A 108 2.56 -20.81 11.06
C ARG A 108 2.71 -19.85 12.23
N ALA A 109 3.78 -19.06 12.27
CA ALA A 109 4.04 -18.08 13.32
C ALA A 109 3.04 -16.92 13.31
N ILE A 110 2.60 -16.49 12.12
CA ILE A 110 1.56 -15.46 11.91
C ILE A 110 0.16 -16.01 12.23
N GLY A 111 -0.01 -17.34 12.20
CA GLY A 111 -1.29 -17.98 12.46
C GLY A 111 -2.11 -18.31 11.20
N LEU A 112 -1.53 -18.11 10.00
CA LEU A 112 -2.17 -18.33 8.70
C LEU A 112 -2.19 -19.83 8.33
N LEU A 113 -1.05 -20.50 8.53
CA LEU A 113 -0.91 -21.95 8.38
C LEU A 113 -1.02 -22.62 9.76
N VAL A 114 -2.04 -22.25 10.53
CA VAL A 114 -2.38 -22.99 11.75
C VAL A 114 -3.07 -24.27 11.30
N SER A 115 -2.32 -25.36 11.33
CA SER A 115 -2.90 -26.70 11.27
C SER A 115 -3.99 -26.77 12.34
N LEU A 116 -5.23 -26.83 11.89
CA LEU A 116 -6.43 -26.88 12.70
C LEU A 116 -6.46 -28.23 13.45
N GLY A 117 -5.69 -28.35 14.53
CA GLY A 117 -5.61 -29.55 15.34
C GLY A 117 -4.25 -29.74 16.02
N PRO A 118 -4.18 -30.57 17.08
CA PRO A 118 -2.91 -31.01 17.65
C PRO A 118 -2.03 -31.65 16.57
N GLN A 119 -0.70 -31.46 16.66
CA GLN A 119 0.24 -32.09 15.74
C GLN A 119 0.06 -33.62 15.79
N PRO A 120 0.21 -34.35 14.66
CA PRO A 120 0.23 -35.81 14.70
C PRO A 120 1.41 -36.24 15.59
N GLY A 121 1.11 -36.86 16.74
CA GLY A 121 2.09 -37.24 17.76
C GLY A 121 2.07 -36.42 19.05
N THR A 122 1.36 -35.28 19.10
CA THR A 122 0.98 -34.60 20.35
C THR A 122 -0.49 -34.87 20.63
N GLU A 123 -0.83 -36.13 20.82
CA GLU A 123 -2.15 -36.51 21.33
C GLU A 123 -2.24 -36.02 22.78
N VAL A 124 -2.56 -34.75 22.96
CA VAL A 124 -3.06 -34.24 24.23
C VAL A 124 -4.30 -35.05 24.51
N THR A 125 -4.22 -35.95 25.50
CA THR A 125 -5.35 -36.75 25.95
C THR A 125 -6.48 -35.78 26.25
N PRO A 126 -7.57 -35.82 25.46
CA PRO A 126 -8.61 -34.83 25.61
C PRO A 126 -9.26 -34.99 26.97
N TRP A 127 -9.72 -33.89 27.57
CA TRP A 127 -10.24 -33.83 28.95
C TRP A 127 -11.34 -34.87 29.28
N TYR A 128 -12.00 -35.44 28.28
CA TYR A 128 -12.98 -36.51 28.45
C TYR A 128 -12.39 -37.92 28.55
N MET A 129 -11.11 -38.12 28.21
CA MET A 129 -10.38 -39.39 28.38
C MET A 129 -9.54 -39.43 29.67
N LEU A 130 -9.27 -38.28 30.30
CA LEU A 130 -8.58 -38.22 31.58
C LEU A 130 -9.47 -38.78 32.70
N SER A 131 -8.91 -39.73 33.45
CA SER A 131 -9.56 -40.32 34.62
C SER A 131 -9.81 -39.26 35.70
N SER A 132 -10.82 -39.45 36.56
CA SER A 132 -11.13 -38.48 37.62
C SER A 132 -9.93 -38.22 38.55
N ALA A 133 -9.04 -39.21 38.71
CA ALA A 133 -7.81 -39.07 39.50
C ALA A 133 -6.78 -38.14 38.84
N GLU A 134 -6.56 -38.25 37.53
CA GLU A 134 -5.64 -37.37 36.78
C GLU A 134 -6.16 -35.92 36.70
N LYS A 135 -7.49 -35.75 36.67
CA LYS A 135 -8.12 -34.41 36.73
C LYS A 135 -7.86 -33.70 38.05
N GLU A 136 -7.95 -34.42 39.18
CA GLU A 136 -7.69 -33.84 40.50
C GLU A 136 -6.23 -33.44 40.69
N GLU A 137 -5.29 -34.23 40.16
CA GLU A 137 -3.86 -33.95 40.23
C GLU A 137 -3.50 -32.69 39.42
N GLN A 138 -3.99 -32.60 38.19
CA GLN A 138 -3.76 -31.46 37.29
C GLN A 138 -4.42 -30.16 37.79
N GLU A 139 -5.59 -30.24 38.42
CA GLU A 139 -6.20 -29.09 39.09
C GLU A 139 -5.42 -28.66 40.34
N SER A 140 -4.85 -29.61 41.09
CA SER A 140 -4.12 -29.31 42.31
C SER A 140 -2.82 -28.55 42.03
N ASP A 141 -2.10 -28.91 40.97
CA ASP A 141 -0.85 -28.26 40.60
C ASP A 141 -1.09 -26.89 39.96
N ASN A 142 -2.15 -26.77 39.15
CA ASN A 142 -2.60 -25.46 38.66
C ASN A 142 -3.04 -24.54 39.82
N LYS A 143 -3.74 -25.07 40.83
CA LYS A 143 -4.11 -24.30 42.03
C LYS A 143 -2.88 -23.88 42.84
N LYS A 144 -1.86 -24.74 43.00
CA LYS A 144 -0.61 -24.41 43.71
C LYS A 144 0.15 -23.27 43.02
N GLY A 145 0.33 -23.34 41.69
CA GLY A 145 1.01 -22.29 40.92
C GLY A 145 0.31 -20.93 41.01
N VAL A 146 -1.03 -20.92 40.94
CA VAL A 146 -1.82 -19.68 41.09
C VAL A 146 -1.73 -19.13 42.52
N ILE A 147 -1.71 -19.99 43.54
CA ILE A 147 -1.57 -19.55 44.95
C ILE A 147 -0.19 -18.93 45.20
N GLU A 148 0.87 -19.49 44.62
CA GLU A 148 2.23 -18.97 44.74
C GLU A 148 2.37 -17.60 44.06
N GLU A 149 1.86 -17.45 42.84
CA GLU A 149 1.88 -16.19 42.09
C GLU A 149 1.10 -15.08 42.83
N VAL A 150 -0.01 -15.44 43.50
CA VAL A 150 -0.79 -14.51 44.30
C VAL A 150 -0.05 -14.09 45.58
N LYS A 151 0.70 -14.99 46.22
CA LYS A 151 1.54 -14.67 47.38
C LYS A 151 2.68 -13.74 47.00
N GLU A 152 3.39 -14.02 45.91
CA GLU A 152 4.47 -13.17 45.42
C GLU A 152 4.00 -11.75 45.08
N LYS A 153 2.82 -11.62 44.47
CA LYS A 153 2.20 -10.31 44.20
C LYS A 153 1.83 -9.56 45.49
N LYS A 154 1.40 -10.26 46.54
CA LYS A 154 1.13 -9.65 47.85
C LYS A 154 2.42 -9.20 48.53
N ASP A 155 3.46 -10.03 48.52
CA ASP A 155 4.77 -9.70 49.10
C ASP A 155 5.43 -8.55 48.36
N ARG A 156 5.33 -8.51 47.04
CA ARG A 156 5.79 -7.36 46.23
C ARG A 156 5.08 -6.08 46.61
N ARG A 157 3.75 -6.11 46.78
CA ARG A 157 2.97 -4.94 47.23
C ARG A 157 3.36 -4.50 48.63
N LEU A 158 3.61 -5.45 49.54
CA LEU A 158 4.05 -5.16 50.90
C LEU A 158 5.43 -4.47 50.87
N LYS A 159 6.38 -5.04 50.12
CA LYS A 159 7.73 -4.49 49.95
C LYS A 159 7.71 -3.10 49.31
N GLU A 160 6.88 -2.89 48.30
CA GLU A 160 6.70 -1.55 47.73
C GLU A 160 6.03 -0.58 48.71
N SER A 161 5.17 -1.03 49.63
CA SER A 161 4.53 -0.15 50.62
C SER A 161 5.47 0.26 51.75
N LEU A 162 6.43 -0.61 52.09
CA LEU A 162 7.45 -0.38 53.11
C LEU A 162 8.72 0.27 52.54
N ASP A 163 8.71 0.71 51.29
CA ASP A 163 9.84 1.39 50.66
C ASP A 163 9.86 2.89 51.07
N PRO A 164 10.87 3.35 51.84
CA PRO A 164 10.97 4.74 52.29
C PRO A 164 11.10 5.73 51.12
N LEU A 165 11.63 5.31 49.97
CA LEU A 165 11.70 6.16 48.76
C LEU A 165 10.31 6.47 48.20
N ARG A 166 9.33 5.58 48.41
CA ARG A 166 7.95 5.78 47.96
C ARG A 166 7.21 6.77 48.84
N GLU A 167 7.49 6.77 50.15
CA GLU A 167 6.99 7.77 51.09
C GLU A 167 7.58 9.15 50.80
N MET A 168 8.89 9.23 50.56
CA MET A 168 9.54 10.49 50.15
C MET A 168 8.96 11.04 48.84
N LYS A 169 8.73 10.20 47.83
CA LYS A 169 8.10 10.60 46.56
C LYS A 169 6.66 11.09 46.77
N LYS A 170 5.91 10.48 47.70
CA LYS A 170 4.55 10.92 48.05
C LYS A 170 4.55 12.27 48.77
N ALA A 171 5.50 12.49 49.68
CA ALA A 171 5.68 13.77 50.37
C ALA A 171 6.12 14.89 49.40
N LEU A 172 6.96 14.57 48.42
CA LEU A 172 7.36 15.49 47.35
C LEU A 172 6.23 15.75 46.33
N GLY A 173 5.32 14.79 46.12
CA GLY A 173 4.18 14.89 45.20
C GLY A 173 2.97 15.67 45.74
N GLY A 174 3.12 16.38 46.86
CA GLY A 174 2.05 17.09 47.57
C GLY A 174 1.54 18.36 46.90
N ASN A 175 1.26 18.38 45.59
CA ASN A 175 0.58 19.52 44.96
C ASN A 175 -0.17 19.25 43.62
N GLU A 176 -0.80 18.08 43.42
CA GLU A 176 -1.83 17.96 42.38
C GLU A 176 -3.10 17.28 42.89
N ARG A 177 -3.98 18.08 43.48
CA ARG A 177 -5.39 17.71 43.69
C ARG A 177 -6.07 17.55 42.33
N LYS A 178 -6.34 16.32 41.89
CA LYS A 178 -7.25 16.07 40.75
C LYS A 178 -8.70 16.01 41.24
N PRO A 179 -9.64 16.78 40.63
CA PRO A 179 -11.03 16.72 41.04
C PRO A 179 -11.71 15.44 40.52
N HIS A 180 -12.44 14.78 41.41
CA HIS A 180 -13.37 13.70 41.10
C HIS A 180 -14.42 14.16 40.07
N LYS A 181 -14.59 13.41 38.97
CA LYS A 181 -15.80 13.49 38.14
C LYS A 181 -16.63 12.23 38.29
N SER A 182 -17.81 12.44 38.87
CA SER A 182 -18.88 11.49 39.06
C SER A 182 -19.64 11.19 37.75
N LYS A 183 -20.05 9.93 37.63
CA LYS A 183 -21.28 9.36 37.02
C LYS A 183 -21.83 9.98 35.72
N LYS A 184 -22.04 9.14 34.69
CA LYS A 184 -23.41 8.67 34.35
C LYS A 184 -23.35 7.44 33.44
N LYS A 185 -24.09 6.41 33.86
CA LYS A 185 -24.35 5.15 33.18
C LYS A 185 -25.68 5.34 32.47
N GLU A 186 -25.74 5.21 31.15
CA GLU A 186 -27.00 5.17 30.42
C GLU A 186 -27.07 3.84 29.65
N LYS A 187 -28.16 3.11 29.92
CA LYS A 187 -28.50 1.78 29.42
C LYS A 187 -29.62 1.96 28.39
N ARG A 188 -29.67 1.01 27.44
CA ARG A 188 -30.76 0.64 26.50
C ARG A 188 -30.82 1.49 25.21
N ASN A 189 -31.05 0.93 24.02
CA ASN A 189 -31.93 -0.18 23.67
C ASN A 189 -31.34 -1.19 22.67
N LYS A 190 -31.85 -2.41 22.83
CA LYS A 190 -31.78 -3.58 21.95
C LYS A 190 -32.92 -3.44 20.93
N GLU A 191 -32.64 -3.53 19.64
CA GLU A 191 -33.57 -4.16 18.69
C GLU A 191 -32.82 -4.68 17.46
N GLU A 192 -33.02 -5.97 17.21
CA GLU A 192 -32.47 -6.72 16.08
C GLU A 192 -33.36 -6.51 14.85
N LYS A 193 -32.77 -6.20 13.70
CA LYS A 193 -33.28 -6.65 12.39
C LYS A 193 -32.11 -7.13 11.54
N ARG A 194 -31.96 -8.45 11.51
CA ARG A 194 -31.17 -9.17 10.50
C ARG A 194 -32.07 -9.42 9.29
N SER A 195 -31.81 -8.71 8.20
CA SER A 195 -31.95 -9.22 6.83
C SER A 195 -31.17 -8.32 5.86
N SER A 196 -30.25 -8.91 5.09
CA SER A 196 -29.50 -8.29 3.97
C SER A 196 -28.49 -7.17 4.34
N GLY A 197 -27.41 -7.51 5.05
CA GLY A 197 -26.35 -6.58 5.47
C GLY A 197 -25.16 -6.41 4.52
N GLU A 198 -25.08 -7.14 3.42
CA GLU A 198 -23.95 -7.03 2.46
C GLU A 198 -24.22 -5.99 1.36
N SER A 199 -25.48 -5.62 1.09
CA SER A 199 -25.81 -4.74 -0.03
C SER A 199 -25.92 -3.24 0.32
N SER A 200 -26.05 -2.83 1.58
CA SER A 200 -26.28 -1.41 1.93
C SER A 200 -24.99 -0.59 2.08
N MET A 201 -24.00 -1.09 2.82
CA MET A 201 -22.73 -0.38 3.01
C MET A 201 -21.87 -0.41 1.74
N GLU A 202 -21.91 -1.51 0.98
CA GLU A 202 -21.22 -1.62 -0.30
C GLU A 202 -21.82 -0.71 -1.37
N ARG A 203 -23.14 -0.54 -1.39
CA ARG A 203 -23.79 0.49 -2.25
C ARG A 203 -23.30 1.89 -1.91
N LEU A 204 -23.21 2.24 -0.64
CA LEU A 204 -22.69 3.56 -0.23
C LEU A 204 -21.20 3.75 -0.57
N ARG A 205 -20.42 2.67 -0.56
CA ARG A 205 -19.00 2.70 -0.99
C ARG A 205 -18.88 2.81 -2.51
N ALA A 206 -19.68 2.05 -3.27
CA ALA A 206 -19.72 2.10 -4.72
C ALA A 206 -20.19 3.48 -5.21
N GLU A 207 -21.22 4.03 -4.59
CA GLU A 207 -21.72 5.39 -4.86
C GLU A 207 -20.65 6.45 -4.52
N ARG A 208 -19.95 6.31 -3.40
CA ARG A 208 -18.82 7.20 -3.07
C ARG A 208 -17.71 7.12 -4.12
N LEU A 209 -17.32 5.93 -4.55
CA LEU A 209 -16.29 5.73 -5.57
C LEU A 209 -16.71 6.31 -6.93
N GLN A 210 -17.98 6.19 -7.31
CA GLN A 210 -18.52 6.80 -8.52
C GLN A 210 -18.44 8.32 -8.46
N ARG A 211 -18.86 8.95 -7.35
CA ARG A 211 -18.74 10.41 -7.17
C ARG A 211 -17.28 10.87 -7.21
N GLU A 212 -16.38 10.16 -6.53
CA GLU A 212 -14.95 10.49 -6.53
C GLU A 212 -14.34 10.34 -7.94
N ALA A 213 -14.76 9.34 -8.71
CA ALA A 213 -14.31 9.14 -10.09
C ALA A 213 -14.82 10.24 -11.04
N GLU A 214 -16.08 10.65 -10.90
CA GLU A 214 -16.67 11.77 -11.66
C GLU A 214 -15.97 13.10 -11.34
N GLU A 215 -15.72 13.38 -10.07
CA GLU A 215 -14.98 14.57 -9.64
C GLU A 215 -13.53 14.53 -10.13
N ARG A 216 -12.86 13.36 -10.07
CA ARG A 216 -11.51 13.18 -10.65
C ARG A 216 -11.52 13.42 -12.16
N ARG A 217 -12.50 12.88 -12.90
CA ARG A 217 -12.61 13.09 -14.35
C ARG A 217 -12.84 14.56 -14.67
N ARG A 218 -13.69 15.24 -13.90
CA ARG A 218 -13.93 16.69 -14.04
C ARG A 218 -12.67 17.51 -13.74
N ALA A 219 -11.93 17.16 -12.69
CA ALA A 219 -10.67 17.80 -12.35
C ALA A 219 -9.60 17.55 -13.43
N GLN A 220 -9.51 16.33 -13.95
CA GLN A 220 -8.61 15.98 -15.04
C GLN A 220 -8.97 16.74 -16.32
N ALA A 221 -10.25 16.87 -16.68
CA ALA A 221 -10.68 17.65 -17.83
C ALA A 221 -10.28 19.14 -17.70
N LEU A 222 -10.41 19.72 -16.51
CA LEU A 222 -9.92 21.08 -16.24
C LEU A 222 -8.39 21.17 -16.33
N LEU A 223 -7.68 20.14 -15.85
CA LEU A 223 -6.23 20.08 -15.95
C LEU A 223 -5.78 19.90 -17.41
N GLU A 224 -6.53 19.16 -18.22
CA GLU A 224 -6.29 18.95 -19.64
C GLU A 224 -6.52 20.26 -20.43
N GLN A 225 -7.60 20.97 -20.13
CA GLN A 225 -7.84 22.33 -20.62
C GLN A 225 -6.70 23.28 -20.24
N ARG A 226 -6.20 23.21 -18.98
CA ARG A 226 -5.09 24.05 -18.52
C ARG A 226 -3.74 23.64 -19.10
N SER A 227 -3.53 22.35 -19.34
CA SER A 227 -2.27 21.81 -19.89
C SER A 227 -2.14 22.02 -21.40
N GLY A 228 -3.14 22.62 -22.05
CA GLY A 228 -3.00 23.17 -23.40
C GLY A 228 -2.75 22.14 -24.50
N LYS A 229 -3.06 20.86 -24.26
CA LYS A 229 -2.90 19.80 -25.28
C LYS A 229 -3.89 19.91 -26.44
N ARG A 230 -4.95 20.72 -26.29
CA ARG A 230 -5.75 21.26 -27.38
C ARG A 230 -5.42 22.73 -27.55
N LYS A 231 -4.21 23.01 -28.04
CA LYS A 231 -3.85 24.33 -28.53
C LYS A 231 -4.54 24.51 -29.89
N ASP A 232 -5.86 24.69 -29.87
CA ASP A 232 -6.53 25.31 -31.01
C ASP A 232 -5.84 26.66 -31.20
N ALA A 233 -5.35 26.89 -32.42
CA ALA A 233 -4.48 27.99 -32.80
C ALA A 233 -4.83 29.27 -32.03
N ALA A 234 -3.89 29.72 -31.20
CA ALA A 234 -4.02 30.96 -30.46
C ALA A 234 -4.18 32.09 -31.47
N ARG A 235 -5.44 32.46 -31.75
CA ARG A 235 -5.80 33.67 -32.47
C ARG A 235 -5.33 34.80 -31.57
N GLU A 236 -4.23 35.46 -31.93
CA GLU A 236 -3.77 36.66 -31.25
C GLU A 236 -4.94 37.65 -31.22
N MET A 237 -5.53 37.84 -30.04
CA MET A 237 -6.56 38.84 -29.84
C MET A 237 -5.85 40.19 -29.74
N ASP A 238 -6.08 41.06 -30.72
CA ASP A 238 -5.65 42.45 -30.71
C ASP A 238 -6.06 43.12 -29.38
N ASP A 239 -5.27 44.06 -28.87
CA ASP A 239 -5.53 44.72 -27.58
C ASP A 239 -6.91 45.42 -27.52
N ARG A 240 -7.51 45.70 -28.67
CA ARG A 240 -8.88 46.24 -28.82
C ARG A 240 -9.98 45.21 -28.61
N GLU A 241 -9.68 43.93 -28.79
CA GLU A 241 -10.60 42.81 -28.58
C GLU A 241 -10.52 42.24 -27.16
N ARG A 242 -9.46 42.56 -26.41
CA ARG A 242 -9.27 42.13 -25.03
C ARG A 242 -10.33 42.75 -24.11
N PRO A 243 -11.05 41.94 -23.30
CA PRO A 243 -12.01 42.47 -22.35
C PRO A 243 -11.33 43.37 -21.30
N TYR A 244 -12.01 44.44 -20.90
CA TYR A 244 -11.57 45.29 -19.80
C TYR A 244 -11.64 44.53 -18.46
N ASN A 245 -10.66 44.73 -17.59
CA ASN A 245 -10.60 44.06 -16.29
C ASN A 245 -11.75 44.54 -15.38
N SER A 246 -12.65 43.63 -15.02
CA SER A 246 -13.87 43.93 -14.25
C SER A 246 -13.62 44.32 -12.79
N ALA A 247 -12.40 44.18 -12.28
CA ALA A 247 -12.03 44.56 -10.93
C ALA A 247 -12.12 46.08 -10.68
N TYR A 248 -11.88 46.89 -11.72
CA TYR A 248 -11.78 48.34 -11.57
C TYR A 248 -12.97 49.10 -12.16
N PHE A 249 -13.63 48.57 -13.20
CA PHE A 249 -14.83 49.18 -13.80
C PHE A 249 -15.80 48.12 -14.36
N PRO A 250 -16.68 47.54 -13.51
CA PRO A 250 -17.56 46.44 -13.90
C PRO A 250 -18.65 46.84 -14.90
N GLU A 251 -19.05 48.12 -14.96
CA GLU A 251 -20.08 48.61 -15.89
C GLU A 251 -19.60 48.57 -17.36
N ILE A 252 -18.32 48.88 -17.58
CA ILE A 252 -17.69 48.86 -18.92
C ILE A 252 -17.43 47.41 -19.36
N ALA A 253 -17.03 46.54 -18.42
CA ALA A 253 -16.79 45.12 -18.70
C ALA A 253 -18.08 44.37 -19.09
N ARG A 254 -19.25 44.79 -18.58
CA ARG A 254 -20.55 44.14 -18.84
C ARG A 254 -21.24 44.65 -20.11
N LYS A 255 -20.99 45.89 -20.55
CA LYS A 255 -21.62 46.47 -21.75
C LYS A 255 -20.78 46.22 -23.01
N ARG A 256 -20.88 45.02 -23.58
CA ARG A 256 -20.68 44.84 -25.04
C ARG A 256 -22.02 44.54 -25.69
N GLN A 257 -22.76 45.57 -26.08
CA GLN A 257 -23.66 45.41 -27.22
C GLN A 257 -22.77 45.29 -28.45
N ARG A 258 -22.60 44.07 -28.98
CA ARG A 258 -22.19 43.93 -30.37
C ARG A 258 -23.32 44.52 -31.20
N ARG A 259 -23.21 45.81 -31.54
CA ARG A 259 -24.00 46.36 -32.63
C ARG A 259 -23.38 45.80 -33.88
N ASP A 260 -24.10 44.89 -34.53
CA ASP A 260 -23.63 44.12 -35.66
C ASP A 260 -23.02 45.05 -36.71
N ARG A 261 -21.75 44.77 -37.01
CA ARG A 261 -20.93 45.51 -37.98
C ARG A 261 -21.44 45.36 -39.41
N GLU A 262 -22.49 44.55 -39.59
CA GLU A 262 -23.23 44.31 -40.83
C GLU A 262 -24.43 45.27 -41.01
N SER A 263 -24.97 45.84 -39.93
CA SER A 263 -26.14 46.74 -40.01
C SER A 263 -25.86 48.07 -40.75
N TRP A 264 -24.60 48.52 -40.76
CA TRP A 264 -24.20 49.75 -41.46
C TRP A 264 -24.02 49.58 -42.97
N ARG A 265 -23.87 48.33 -43.46
CA ARG A 265 -23.68 48.09 -44.90
C ARG A 265 -24.99 48.17 -45.67
N ASP A 266 -26.10 47.81 -45.04
CA ASP A 266 -27.42 47.80 -45.68
C ASP A 266 -28.12 49.17 -45.69
N GLU A 267 -27.70 50.10 -44.82
CA GLU A 267 -28.22 51.48 -44.80
C GLU A 267 -27.62 52.38 -45.91
N ILE A 268 -26.38 52.10 -46.34
CA ILE A 268 -25.69 52.93 -47.34
C ILE A 268 -26.16 52.61 -48.78
N LEU A 269 -26.67 51.40 -49.02
CA LEU A 269 -27.18 50.98 -50.34
C LEU A 269 -28.66 51.35 -50.58
N LYS A 270 -29.32 52.01 -49.62
CA LYS A 270 -30.73 52.41 -49.68
C LYS A 270 -30.95 53.93 -49.76
N SER A 271 -29.89 54.72 -49.90
CA SER A 271 -29.98 56.16 -50.21
C SER A 271 -29.64 56.44 -51.66
#